data_AF-A0A1M5GD98-F1
#
_entry.id   AF-A0A1M5GD98-F1
#
_cell.length_a   1.000
_cell.length_b   1.000
_cell.length_c   1.000
_cell.angle_alpha   90.00
_cell.angle_beta   90.00
_cell.angle_gamma   90.00
#
_symmetry.space_group_name_H-M   'P 1'
#
loop_
_entity.id
_entity.type
_entity.pdbx_description
1 polymer ?
#
loop_
_entity_poly.entity_id
_entity_poly.type
_entity_poly.pdbx_seq_one_letter_code
_entity_poly.pdbx_strand_id
1 'polypeptide(L)'
;MTTFHISEFRGYSEESILEYLQLEAPGDVRITLEKPSDFEEDGAEQMAFDYYQAAYLGQQLAKVCDDFMLTYPAMKRPGRFSFKALNPRLPELASLLHFYTGGFDEWGTPVDDYLDTVMNFVFEMQADETIVCMEFLDIAMIAINGEDPEQNANRYRDLNPGSWYE
;
A
#
# COMPACT_ATOMS: atom_id res chain seq x y z
N MET A 1 -14.57 7.35 -11.91
CA MET A 1 -13.44 6.98 -11.05
C MET A 1 -12.96 5.63 -11.50
N THR A 2 -11.79 5.60 -12.12
CA THR A 2 -11.18 4.40 -12.69
C THR A 2 -10.48 3.64 -11.57
N THR A 3 -10.56 2.31 -11.59
CA THR A 3 -9.86 1.45 -10.62
C THR A 3 -8.70 0.77 -11.32
N PHE A 4 -7.54 0.85 -10.70
CA PHE A 4 -6.28 0.29 -11.17
C PHE A 4 -5.79 -0.72 -10.14
N HIS A 5 -5.75 -1.99 -10.52
CA HIS A 5 -5.10 -3.01 -9.73
C HIS A 5 -3.61 -2.99 -10.09
N ILE A 6 -2.71 -2.79 -9.11
CA ILE A 6 -1.26 -2.68 -9.40
C ILE A 6 -0.76 -3.89 -10.22
N SER A 7 -1.29 -5.09 -9.93
CA SER A 7 -0.96 -6.32 -10.64
C SER A 7 -1.30 -6.30 -12.15
N GLU A 8 -2.22 -5.45 -12.61
CA GLU A 8 -2.58 -5.32 -14.03
C GLU A 8 -1.47 -4.71 -14.88
N PHE A 9 -0.55 -3.95 -14.28
CA PHE A 9 0.56 -3.32 -14.99
C PHE A 9 1.82 -4.18 -15.04
N ARG A 10 1.77 -5.44 -14.60
CA ARG A 10 2.94 -6.32 -14.62
C ARG A 10 3.44 -6.54 -16.05
N GLY A 11 4.73 -6.27 -16.26
CA GLY A 11 5.39 -6.41 -17.56
C GLY A 11 5.21 -5.21 -18.50
N TYR A 12 4.48 -4.17 -18.10
CA TYR A 12 4.40 -2.93 -18.85
C TYR A 12 5.59 -2.02 -18.52
N SER A 13 6.08 -1.29 -19.52
CA SER A 13 7.05 -0.21 -19.28
C SER A 13 6.37 0.98 -18.61
N GLU A 14 7.14 1.78 -17.89
CA GLU A 14 6.68 3.06 -17.32
C GLU A 14 5.99 3.95 -18.36
N GLU A 15 6.56 4.06 -19.56
CA GLU A 15 5.97 4.81 -20.68
C GLU A 15 4.58 4.28 -21.06
N SER A 16 4.43 2.96 -21.16
CA SER A 16 3.14 2.33 -21.48
C SER A 16 2.10 2.56 -20.38
N ILE A 17 2.52 2.54 -19.11
CA ILE A 17 1.66 2.83 -17.96
C ILE A 17 1.20 4.28 -18.03
N LEU A 18 2.11 5.22 -18.31
CA LEU A 18 1.78 6.64 -18.43
C LEU A 18 0.78 6.90 -19.55
N GLU A 19 0.99 6.33 -20.73
CA GLU A 19 0.06 6.44 -21.85
C GLU A 19 -1.34 5.95 -21.47
N TYR A 20 -1.42 4.80 -20.77
CA TYR A 20 -2.68 4.26 -20.29
C TYR A 20 -3.36 5.19 -19.28
N LEU A 21 -2.63 5.72 -18.30
CA LEU A 21 -3.16 6.67 -17.32
C LEU A 21 -3.70 7.94 -17.98
N GLN A 22 -3.03 8.46 -19.01
CA GLN A 22 -3.48 9.65 -19.75
C GLN A 22 -4.80 9.43 -20.49
N LEU A 23 -5.07 8.19 -20.91
CA LEU A 23 -6.32 7.81 -21.58
C LEU A 23 -7.47 7.58 -20.59
N GLU A 24 -7.19 6.92 -19.47
CA GLU A 24 -8.20 6.35 -18.57
C GLU A 24 -8.40 7.12 -17.25
N ALA A 25 -7.52 8.06 -16.89
CA ALA A 25 -7.54 8.77 -15.60
C ALA A 25 -7.62 10.31 -15.74
N PRO A 26 -8.76 10.88 -16.20
CA PRO A 26 -8.91 12.33 -16.29
C PRO A 26 -9.14 13.04 -14.92
N GLY A 27 -8.94 12.37 -13.79
CA GLY A 27 -9.24 12.90 -12.45
C GLY A 27 -8.96 11.86 -11.34
N ASP A 28 -9.89 11.68 -10.40
CA ASP A 28 -9.76 10.72 -9.29
C ASP A 28 -9.57 9.27 -9.76
N VAL A 29 -8.61 8.59 -9.13
CA VAL A 29 -8.30 7.18 -9.38
C VAL A 29 -8.39 6.37 -8.09
N ARG A 30 -8.75 5.10 -8.22
CA ARG A 30 -8.62 4.12 -7.14
C ARG A 30 -7.48 3.17 -7.48
N ILE A 31 -6.48 3.09 -6.62
CA ILE A 31 -5.34 2.18 -6.75
C ILE A 31 -5.50 1.09 -5.71
N THR A 32 -5.35 -0.17 -6.10
CA THR A 32 -5.41 -1.28 -5.13
C THR A 32 -4.11 -2.07 -5.12
N LEU A 33 -3.65 -2.39 -3.92
CA LEU A 33 -2.52 -3.27 -3.64
C LEU A 33 -3.04 -4.56 -3.02
N GLU A 34 -2.54 -5.71 -3.47
CA GLU A 34 -2.93 -7.01 -2.92
C GLU A 34 -2.30 -7.22 -1.53
N LYS A 35 -3.07 -7.80 -0.62
CA LYS A 35 -2.60 -8.34 0.67
C LYS A 35 -2.72 -9.86 0.60
N PRO A 36 -1.76 -10.56 -0.01
CA PRO A 36 -1.87 -12.00 -0.21
C PRO A 36 -1.82 -12.80 1.09
N SER A 37 -1.18 -12.27 2.14
CA SER A 37 -0.97 -13.02 3.38
C SER A 37 -2.26 -13.45 4.08
N ASP A 38 -2.29 -14.70 4.53
CA ASP A 38 -3.15 -15.17 5.62
C ASP A 38 -2.32 -15.28 6.89
N PHE A 39 -2.78 -14.69 8.00
CA PHE A 39 -1.99 -14.66 9.23
C PHE A 39 -1.75 -16.05 9.83
N GLU A 40 -2.71 -16.96 9.67
CA GLU A 40 -2.62 -18.32 10.22
C GLU A 40 -1.70 -19.21 9.38
N GLU A 41 -1.64 -18.98 8.07
CA GLU A 41 -0.85 -19.79 7.14
C GLU A 41 0.57 -19.24 6.93
N ASP A 42 0.70 -17.92 6.74
CA ASP A 42 1.96 -17.26 6.36
C ASP A 42 2.68 -16.60 7.55
N GLY A 43 1.98 -16.40 8.67
CA GLY A 43 2.53 -15.84 9.90
C GLY A 43 2.69 -14.32 9.90
N ALA A 44 3.22 -13.82 11.02
CA ALA A 44 3.26 -12.38 11.32
C ALA A 44 4.20 -11.57 10.41
N GLU A 45 5.34 -12.14 10.01
CA GLU A 45 6.36 -11.45 9.21
C GLU A 45 5.85 -11.14 7.79
N GLN A 46 5.24 -12.13 7.13
CA GLN A 46 4.67 -11.95 5.79
C GLN A 46 3.51 -10.95 5.82
N MET A 47 2.66 -11.01 6.84
CA MET A 47 1.59 -10.04 7.02
C MET A 47 2.14 -8.63 7.26
N ALA A 48 3.13 -8.47 8.15
CA ALA A 48 3.75 -7.19 8.41
C ALA A 48 4.37 -6.58 7.14
N PHE A 49 4.99 -7.40 6.31
CA PHE A 49 5.53 -6.95 5.02
C PHE A 49 4.45 -6.41 4.07
N ASP A 50 3.28 -7.05 3.98
CA ASP A 50 2.16 -6.52 3.18
C ASP A 50 1.73 -5.12 3.66
N TYR A 51 1.70 -4.90 4.98
CA TYR A 51 1.38 -3.61 5.57
C TYR A 51 2.49 -2.57 5.38
N TYR A 52 3.77 -2.96 5.41
CA TYR A 52 4.88 -2.06 5.10
C TYR A 52 4.82 -1.57 3.66
N GLN A 53 4.49 -2.45 2.72
CA GLN A 53 4.26 -2.07 1.33
C GLN A 53 3.08 -1.10 1.22
N ALA A 54 1.95 -1.38 1.88
CA ALA A 54 0.81 -0.47 1.88
C ALA A 54 1.12 0.91 2.49
N ALA A 55 1.93 0.95 3.56
CA ALA A 55 2.39 2.18 4.20
C ALA A 55 3.29 2.99 3.25
N TYR A 56 4.25 2.32 2.61
CA TYR A 56 5.12 2.95 1.62
C TYR A 56 4.31 3.52 0.45
N LEU A 57 3.33 2.76 -0.08
CA LEU A 57 2.43 3.25 -1.14
C LEU A 57 1.70 4.51 -0.69
N GLY A 58 1.11 4.50 0.50
CA GLY A 58 0.44 5.67 1.08
C GLY A 58 1.35 6.89 1.19
N GLN A 59 2.58 6.71 1.67
CA GLN A 59 3.57 7.79 1.76
C GLN A 59 3.93 8.35 0.38
N GLN A 60 4.09 7.51 -0.64
CA GLN A 60 4.39 7.97 -1.99
C GLN A 60 3.18 8.65 -2.64
N LEU A 61 1.97 8.13 -2.43
CA LEU A 61 0.73 8.77 -2.89
C LEU A 61 0.59 10.18 -2.31
N ALA A 62 0.88 10.39 -1.03
CA ALA A 62 0.88 11.72 -0.41
C ALA A 62 1.79 12.73 -1.13
N LYS A 63 2.83 12.27 -1.82
CA LYS A 63 3.76 13.12 -2.57
C LYS A 63 3.27 13.42 -3.98
N VAL A 64 2.47 12.53 -4.58
CA VAL A 64 2.10 12.57 -6.00
C VAL A 64 0.63 12.88 -6.26
N CYS A 65 -0.21 12.99 -5.24
CA CYS A 65 -1.60 13.41 -5.36
C CYS A 65 -1.91 14.56 -4.38
N ASP A 66 -3.05 15.23 -4.59
CA ASP A 66 -3.45 16.35 -3.71
C ASP A 66 -3.91 15.84 -2.34
N ASP A 67 -4.63 14.72 -2.34
CA ASP A 67 -5.14 14.05 -1.16
C ASP A 67 -5.53 12.60 -1.53
N PHE A 68 -5.63 11.71 -0.54
CA PHE A 68 -6.17 10.37 -0.76
C PHE A 68 -6.89 9.81 0.46
N MET A 69 -7.85 8.92 0.18
CA MET A 69 -8.53 8.12 1.20
C MET A 69 -8.09 6.67 1.06
N LEU A 70 -7.97 5.97 2.19
CA LEU A 70 -7.56 4.57 2.22
C LEU A 70 -8.64 3.69 2.85
N THR A 71 -8.60 2.42 2.48
CA THR A 71 -9.33 1.31 3.10
C THR A 71 -8.40 0.11 3.12
N TYR A 72 -8.49 -0.70 4.16
CA TYR A 72 -7.66 -1.90 4.32
C TYR A 72 -8.53 -3.11 4.63
N PRO A 73 -8.09 -4.31 4.22
CA PRO A 73 -8.85 -5.54 4.43
C PRO A 73 -8.76 -5.98 5.90
N ALA A 74 -9.53 -7.01 6.24
CA ALA A 74 -9.41 -7.69 7.53
C ALA A 74 -7.97 -8.19 7.70
N MET A 75 -7.39 -7.93 8.87
CA MET A 75 -5.96 -8.10 9.09
C MET A 75 -5.48 -9.55 8.91
N LYS A 76 -6.20 -10.50 9.51
CA LYS A 76 -5.84 -11.93 9.53
C LYS A 76 -6.08 -12.66 8.20
N ARG A 77 -6.75 -12.05 7.22
CA ARG A 77 -7.20 -12.73 5.99
C ARG A 77 -6.66 -12.06 4.73
N PRO A 78 -6.48 -12.80 3.63
CA PRO A 78 -6.13 -12.22 2.34
C PRO A 78 -7.16 -11.18 1.88
N GLY A 79 -6.71 -10.17 1.15
CA GLY A 79 -7.57 -9.10 0.67
C GLY A 79 -6.84 -8.07 -0.16
N ARG A 80 -7.34 -6.83 -0.16
CA ARG A 80 -6.74 -5.71 -0.91
C ARG A 80 -6.79 -4.44 -0.10
N PHE A 81 -5.67 -3.73 -0.08
CA PHE A 81 -5.65 -2.31 0.28
C PHE A 81 -6.19 -1.51 -0.89
N SER A 82 -6.93 -0.45 -0.62
CA SER A 82 -7.50 0.42 -1.64
C SER A 82 -7.31 1.87 -1.27
N PHE A 83 -6.68 2.62 -2.18
CA PHE A 83 -6.36 4.03 -2.06
C PHE A 83 -7.10 4.80 -3.15
N LYS A 84 -7.98 5.72 -2.75
CA LYS A 84 -8.60 6.67 -3.67
C LYS A 84 -7.76 7.95 -3.69
N ALA A 85 -6.98 8.15 -4.74
CA ALA A 85 -6.13 9.33 -4.93
C ALA A 85 -6.86 10.41 -5.74
N LEU A 86 -6.82 11.65 -5.25
CA LEU A 86 -7.42 12.82 -5.88
C LEU A 86 -6.36 13.56 -6.71
N ASN A 87 -6.68 13.82 -7.98
CA ASN A 87 -5.81 14.53 -8.93
C ASN A 87 -4.33 14.07 -8.91
N PRO A 88 -4.05 12.78 -9.13
CA PRO A 88 -2.67 12.32 -9.18
C PRO A 88 -1.89 12.99 -10.31
N ARG A 89 -0.63 13.34 -10.05
CA ARG A 89 0.33 13.74 -11.08
C ARG A 89 0.73 12.47 -11.84
N LEU A 90 0.19 12.33 -13.05
CA LEU A 90 0.23 11.08 -13.81
C LEU A 90 1.65 10.54 -14.08
N PRO A 91 2.67 11.37 -14.41
CA PRO A 91 4.03 10.87 -14.60
C PRO A 91 4.58 10.21 -13.33
N GLU A 92 4.46 10.87 -12.18
CA GLU A 92 4.96 10.36 -10.91
C GLU A 92 4.14 9.14 -10.44
N LEU A 93 2.84 9.11 -10.71
CA LEU A 93 2.02 7.93 -10.48
C LEU A 93 2.46 6.76 -11.38
N ALA A 94 2.79 6.99 -12.65
CA ALA A 94 3.27 5.94 -13.54
C ALA A 94 4.59 5.34 -13.04
N SER A 95 5.55 6.19 -12.64
CA SER A 95 6.81 5.71 -12.05
C SER A 95 6.58 4.91 -10.77
N LEU A 96 5.63 5.35 -9.93
CA LEU A 96 5.25 4.63 -8.70
C LEU A 96 4.64 3.26 -9.00
N LEU A 97 3.69 3.18 -9.94
CA LEU A 97 3.09 1.89 -10.33
C LEU A 97 4.13 0.97 -10.96
N HIS A 98 5.00 1.50 -11.83
CA HIS A 98 6.09 0.77 -12.45
C HIS A 98 7.02 0.15 -11.40
N PHE A 99 7.44 0.93 -10.39
CA PHE A 99 8.25 0.44 -9.26
C PHE A 99 7.62 -0.77 -8.58
N TYR A 100 6.33 -0.72 -8.24
CA TYR A 100 5.64 -1.84 -7.60
C TYR A 100 5.55 -3.07 -8.50
N THR A 101 5.30 -2.88 -9.79
CA THR A 101 5.18 -4.01 -10.73
C THR A 101 6.50 -4.66 -11.09
N GLY A 102 7.61 -3.93 -11.02
CA GLY A 102 8.97 -4.43 -11.18
C GLY A 102 9.60 -4.94 -9.88
N GLY A 103 8.94 -4.75 -8.74
CA GLY A 103 9.45 -5.12 -7.43
C GLY A 103 9.48 -6.61 -7.12
N PHE A 104 8.98 -7.45 -8.02
CA PHE A 104 8.86 -8.90 -7.83
C PHE A 104 9.42 -9.67 -9.02
N ASP A 105 10.07 -10.80 -8.74
CA ASP A 105 10.54 -11.72 -9.75
C ASP A 105 9.40 -12.58 -10.35
N GLU A 106 9.75 -13.49 -11.26
CA GLU A 106 8.81 -14.40 -11.93
C GLU A 106 8.10 -15.38 -10.96
N TRP A 107 8.66 -15.58 -9.76
CA TRP A 107 8.13 -16.44 -8.70
C TRP A 107 7.27 -15.67 -7.71
N GLY A 108 7.15 -14.35 -7.87
CA GLY A 108 6.43 -13.49 -6.92
C GLY A 108 7.25 -13.18 -5.67
N THR A 109 8.57 -13.37 -5.72
CA THR A 109 9.48 -13.00 -4.63
C THR A 109 9.90 -11.55 -4.80
N PRO A 110 9.83 -10.71 -3.75
CA PRO A 110 10.39 -9.37 -3.79
C PRO A 110 11.86 -9.38 -4.23
N VAL A 111 12.25 -8.50 -5.15
CA VAL A 111 13.67 -8.32 -5.51
C VAL A 111 14.37 -7.45 -4.46
N ASP A 112 15.68 -7.62 -4.28
CA ASP A 112 16.48 -6.97 -3.23
C ASP A 112 16.29 -5.43 -3.22
N ASP A 113 16.40 -4.77 -4.38
CA ASP A 113 16.25 -3.30 -4.47
C ASP A 113 14.87 -2.81 -3.99
N TYR A 114 13.81 -3.58 -4.27
CA TYR A 114 12.45 -3.27 -3.83
C TYR A 114 12.30 -3.49 -2.32
N LEU A 115 12.79 -4.62 -1.83
CA LEU A 115 12.77 -4.97 -0.41
C LEU A 115 13.54 -3.92 0.40
N ASP A 116 14.76 -3.59 0.00
CA ASP A 116 15.60 -2.58 0.65
C ASP A 116 14.91 -1.22 0.68
N THR A 117 14.28 -0.80 -0.42
CA THR A 117 13.56 0.48 -0.47
C THR A 117 12.40 0.53 0.52
N VAL A 118 11.57 -0.52 0.57
CA VAL A 118 10.42 -0.59 1.48
C VAL A 118 10.88 -0.69 2.93
N MET A 119 11.90 -1.51 3.22
CA MET A 119 12.42 -1.69 4.57
C MET A 119 13.16 -0.45 5.08
N ASN A 120 13.94 0.23 4.24
CA ASN A 120 14.59 1.50 4.60
C ASN A 120 13.55 2.56 4.96
N PHE A 121 12.43 2.65 4.23
CA PHE A 121 11.31 3.52 4.61
C PHE A 121 10.81 3.24 6.03
N VAL A 122 10.64 1.97 6.40
CA VAL A 122 10.17 1.58 7.75
C VAL A 122 11.19 1.96 8.83
N PHE A 123 12.49 1.78 8.57
CA PHE A 123 13.54 2.05 9.55
C PHE A 123 13.91 3.53 9.67
N GLU A 124 13.94 4.27 8.57
CA GLU A 124 14.42 5.67 8.54
C GLU A 124 13.34 6.68 8.96
N MET A 125 12.05 6.39 8.73
CA MET A 125 10.98 7.32 9.09
C MET A 125 10.72 7.47 10.60
N GLN A 126 11.33 6.64 11.46
CA GLN A 126 11.22 6.80 12.91
C GLN A 126 11.92 8.07 13.45
N ALA A 127 12.66 8.80 12.61
CA ALA A 127 13.53 9.87 13.07
C ALA A 127 12.93 11.29 13.07
N ASP A 128 12.14 11.75 12.08
CA ASP A 128 11.77 13.19 12.02
C ASP A 128 10.62 13.62 11.06
N GLU A 129 9.83 12.70 10.47
CA GLU A 129 8.76 13.07 9.52
C GLU A 129 7.35 12.62 9.98
N THR A 130 6.31 13.37 9.57
CA THR A 130 4.92 12.92 9.71
C THR A 130 4.69 11.73 8.78
N ILE A 131 4.50 10.55 9.36
CA ILE A 131 4.21 9.32 8.62
C ILE A 131 2.76 9.32 8.20
N VAL A 132 2.53 9.27 6.89
CA VAL A 132 1.20 9.02 6.34
C VAL A 132 0.90 7.51 6.44
N CYS A 133 -0.35 7.17 6.74
CA CYS A 133 -0.76 5.77 6.98
C CYS A 133 -0.03 5.09 8.15
N MET A 134 0.32 5.84 9.21
CA MET A 134 0.96 5.28 10.41
C MET A 134 0.23 4.05 10.98
N GLU A 135 -1.10 4.00 10.82
CA GLU A 135 -1.91 2.84 11.23
C GLU A 135 -1.44 1.51 10.61
N PHE A 136 -0.88 1.51 9.40
CA PHE A 136 -0.33 0.31 8.78
C PHE A 136 0.97 -0.15 9.45
N LEU A 137 1.83 0.78 9.82
CA LEU A 137 3.06 0.46 10.56
C LEU A 137 2.73 -0.07 11.95
N ASP A 138 1.75 0.54 12.62
CA ASP A 138 1.27 0.09 13.92
C ASP A 138 0.70 -1.34 13.85
N ILE A 139 -0.13 -1.62 12.84
CA ILE A 139 -0.67 -2.96 12.59
C ILE A 139 0.45 -3.99 12.37
N ALA A 140 1.44 -3.66 11.54
CA ALA A 140 2.58 -4.53 11.29
C ALA A 140 3.39 -4.82 12.56
N MET A 141 3.64 -3.79 13.38
CA MET A 141 4.34 -3.93 14.66
C MET A 141 3.58 -4.79 15.66
N ILE A 142 2.26 -4.61 15.77
CA ILE A 142 1.40 -5.41 16.65
C ILE A 142 1.51 -6.89 16.29
N ALA A 143 1.46 -7.20 14.99
CA ALA A 143 1.60 -8.56 14.49
C ALA A 143 2.93 -9.20 14.87
N ILE A 144 4.05 -8.49 14.62
CA ILE A 144 5.40 -8.98 14.90
C ILE A 144 5.63 -9.19 16.41
N ASN A 145 5.09 -8.31 17.25
CA ASN A 145 5.26 -8.40 18.70
C ASN A 145 4.38 -9.48 19.36
N GLY A 146 3.57 -10.21 18.60
CA GLY A 146 2.74 -11.30 19.10
C GLY A 146 1.56 -10.84 19.95
N GLU A 147 1.17 -9.56 19.85
CA GLU A 147 -0.05 -9.04 20.46
C GLU A 147 -1.26 -9.40 19.58
N ASP A 148 -2.41 -9.77 20.19
CA ASP A 148 -3.62 -10.11 19.41
C ASP A 148 -4.06 -8.92 18.56
N PRO A 149 -3.94 -8.98 17.24
CA PRO A 149 -4.11 -7.81 16.41
C PRO A 149 -5.55 -7.30 16.35
N GLU A 150 -6.54 -8.16 16.64
CA GLU A 150 -7.95 -7.77 16.70
C GLU A 150 -8.32 -7.01 17.99
N GLN A 151 -7.58 -7.23 19.09
CA GLN A 151 -7.78 -6.46 20.33
C GLN A 151 -7.28 -5.01 20.19
N ASN A 152 -6.22 -4.78 19.42
CA ASN A 152 -5.69 -3.45 19.15
C ASN A 152 -6.34 -2.76 17.93
N ALA A 153 -6.83 -3.48 16.93
CA ALA A 153 -7.61 -2.87 15.84
C ALA A 153 -8.85 -2.11 16.35
N ASN A 154 -9.47 -2.57 17.43
CA ASN A 154 -10.55 -1.84 18.11
C ASN A 154 -10.07 -0.51 18.75
N ARG A 155 -8.80 -0.42 19.16
CA ARG A 155 -8.20 0.82 19.67
C ARG A 155 -8.08 1.89 18.58
N TYR A 156 -7.78 1.50 17.34
CA TYR A 156 -7.78 2.41 16.18
C TYR A 156 -9.20 2.72 15.67
N ARG A 157 -10.13 1.77 15.80
CA ARG A 157 -11.56 1.97 15.52
C ARG A 157 -12.17 3.08 16.38
N ASP A 158 -11.74 3.18 17.64
CA ASP A 158 -12.15 4.24 18.56
C ASP A 158 -11.43 5.58 18.31
N LEU A 159 -10.29 5.57 17.60
CA LEU A 159 -9.50 6.76 17.26
C LEU A 159 -9.89 7.39 15.91
N ASN A 160 -10.54 6.64 15.01
CA ASN A 160 -10.96 7.15 13.70
C ASN A 160 -12.39 6.67 13.32
N PRO A 161 -13.44 7.23 13.95
CA PRO A 161 -14.83 6.77 13.79
C PRO A 161 -15.46 7.05 12.41
N GLY A 162 -14.72 7.68 11.48
CA GLY A 162 -15.26 8.16 10.20
C GLY A 162 -15.10 7.21 8.99
N SER A 163 -14.39 6.08 9.13
CA SER A 163 -13.97 5.27 7.97
C SER A 163 -14.94 4.18 7.53
N TRP A 164 -16.24 4.34 7.76
CA TRP A 164 -17.24 3.34 7.33
C TRP A 164 -18.46 4.02 6.71
N TYR A 165 -18.51 4.03 5.37
CA TYR A 165 -19.76 3.89 4.62
C TYR A 165 -19.62 2.69 3.68
N GLU A 166 -20.46 1.69 3.99
CA GLU A 166 -20.98 0.53 3.23
C GLU A 166 -20.08 -0.20 2.22
#